data_AF-A0A955PXL9-F1
#
_entry.id   AF-A0A955PXL9-F1
#
_cell.length_a   1.000
_cell.length_b   1.000
_cell.length_c   1.000
_cell.angle_alpha   90.00
_cell.angle_beta   90.00
_cell.angle_gamma   90.00
#
_symmetry.space_group_name_H-M   'P 1'
#
loop_
_entity.id
_entity.type
_entity.pdbx_description
1 polymer ?
#
loop_
_entity_poly.entity_id
_entity_poly.type
_entity_poly.pdbx_seq_one_letter_code
_entity_poly.pdbx_strand_id
1 'polypeptide(L)'
;MLIQTLLLPIPAFSQSKEDYPEGDQEYFKALLELEKDEDYKKFLMDSVSYAGDKKVEYIDYKGVRPTVDGEGAEPADTGTDAAHFTKQTYTAMRNMDWFRKNNYQNFIRNVGQNIYPLIIASDYEPGKEGVGSTYYLYRRDRPVESVTPTSVTYEMEKILAHIPMGVFFLISPYFDNVANRPEGWEEPLIEYKKHVETIKDLLGKSDIGQATSTRAMTMLDMVNHYLRDCIENNSGDEQSYRAFSHQIIPYVAQAMKSAVELQVQAGLSAMSQWKKELGPQEWDKLHVLIPVVWPVAVGNPRRQIFEHLMTPVRAKTNIFEVHTGSHDEARTTLGRIKGDSVMAGLTFDKNTRFGMGSYLRLSSPTDLVQGAT
;
A
#
# COMPACT_ATOMS: atom_id res chain seq x y z
N MET A 1 -11.65 -62.18 29.94
CA MET A 1 -11.92 -61.60 28.60
C MET A 1 -11.43 -60.15 28.65
N LEU A 2 -10.18 -59.92 28.24
CA LEU A 2 -9.58 -58.57 28.18
C LEU A 2 -10.07 -57.90 26.90
N ILE A 3 -10.65 -56.69 27.01
CA ILE A 3 -10.91 -55.83 25.86
C ILE A 3 -9.80 -54.77 25.84
N GLN A 4 -8.87 -54.92 24.89
CA GLN A 4 -7.89 -53.92 24.53
C GLN A 4 -8.61 -52.67 24.00
N THR A 5 -8.36 -51.53 24.64
CA THR A 5 -8.70 -50.22 24.10
C THR A 5 -7.73 -49.92 22.96
N LEU A 6 -8.17 -50.09 21.72
CA LEU A 6 -7.47 -49.61 20.54
C LEU A 6 -7.44 -48.09 20.59
N LEU A 7 -6.28 -47.52 20.95
CA LEU A 7 -5.93 -46.15 20.60
C LEU A 7 -5.85 -46.07 19.08
N LEU A 8 -6.86 -45.46 18.46
CA LEU A 8 -6.78 -45.09 17.04
C LEU A 8 -5.61 -44.09 16.89
N PRO A 9 -4.68 -44.31 15.95
CA PRO A 9 -3.62 -43.35 15.70
C PRO A 9 -4.26 -42.05 15.23
N ILE A 10 -3.90 -40.95 15.88
CA ILE A 10 -4.17 -39.60 15.39
C ILE A 10 -3.59 -39.53 13.97
N PRO A 11 -4.37 -39.16 12.94
CA PRO A 11 -3.82 -39.05 11.59
C PRO A 11 -2.66 -38.08 11.63
N ALA A 12 -1.47 -38.55 11.26
CA ALA A 12 -0.31 -37.70 11.08
C ALA A 12 -0.71 -36.61 10.07
N PHE A 13 -0.69 -35.34 10.50
CA PHE A 13 -0.88 -34.21 9.60
C PHE A 13 0.03 -34.41 8.38
N SER A 14 -0.64 -34.52 7.24
CA SER A 14 -0.17 -35.03 5.95
C SER A 14 1.24 -34.62 5.54
N GLN A 15 1.96 -35.57 4.93
CA GLN A 15 3.30 -35.47 4.34
C GLN A 15 3.38 -34.66 3.03
N SER A 16 2.45 -33.73 2.77
CA SER A 16 2.51 -32.89 1.56
C SER A 16 3.72 -31.95 1.59
N LYS A 17 4.69 -32.15 0.69
CA LYS A 17 5.80 -31.20 0.51
C LYS A 17 5.21 -29.79 0.33
N GLU A 18 5.52 -28.86 1.25
CA GLU A 18 5.08 -27.48 1.10
C GLU A 18 5.93 -26.89 -0.03
N ASP A 19 5.37 -26.85 -1.23
CA ASP A 19 5.99 -26.20 -2.39
C ASP A 19 5.61 -24.72 -2.35
N TYR A 20 6.58 -23.89 -2.01
CA TYR A 20 6.43 -22.44 -1.95
C TYR A 20 6.73 -21.81 -3.30
N PRO A 21 5.98 -20.78 -3.74
CA PRO A 21 6.38 -19.94 -4.87
C PRO A 21 7.83 -19.44 -4.70
N GLU A 22 8.60 -19.34 -5.78
CA GLU A 22 10.02 -18.97 -5.73
C GLU A 22 10.25 -17.64 -4.99
N GLY A 23 9.39 -16.63 -5.21
CA GLY A 23 9.46 -15.34 -4.51
C GLY A 23 9.31 -15.45 -2.99
N ASP A 24 8.47 -16.38 -2.52
CA ASP A 24 8.26 -16.61 -1.09
C ASP A 24 9.45 -17.34 -0.47
N GLN A 25 10.07 -18.27 -1.20
CA GLN A 25 11.28 -18.96 -0.73
C GLN A 25 12.40 -17.97 -0.43
N GLU A 26 12.60 -16.98 -1.28
CA GLU A 26 13.60 -15.95 -1.07
C GLU A 26 13.25 -15.04 0.11
N TYR A 27 11.98 -14.68 0.28
CA TYR A 27 11.50 -13.92 1.44
C TYR A 27 11.71 -14.71 2.74
N PHE A 28 11.34 -15.99 2.78
CA PHE A 28 11.54 -16.85 3.95
C PHE A 28 13.01 -17.01 4.30
N LYS A 29 13.88 -17.17 3.29
CA LYS A 29 15.32 -17.22 3.52
C LYS A 29 15.84 -15.92 4.13
N ALA A 30 15.39 -14.76 3.64
CA ALA A 30 15.75 -13.46 4.21
C ALA A 30 15.22 -13.30 5.64
N LEU A 31 13.98 -13.75 5.90
CA LEU A 31 13.37 -13.72 7.23
C LEU A 31 14.15 -14.56 8.24
N LEU A 32 14.50 -15.80 7.89
CA LEU A 32 15.29 -16.69 8.75
C LEU A 32 16.73 -16.15 8.98
N GLU A 33 17.30 -15.44 8.01
CA GLU A 33 18.59 -14.78 8.19
C GLU A 33 18.49 -13.61 9.19
N LEU A 34 17.40 -12.82 9.12
CA LEU A 34 17.14 -11.78 10.10
C LEU A 34 16.96 -12.30 11.52
N GLU A 35 16.47 -13.53 11.68
CA GLU A 35 16.41 -14.16 13.00
C GLU A 35 17.77 -14.56 13.56
N LYS A 36 18.89 -14.30 12.87
CA LYS A 36 20.22 -14.46 13.48
C LYS A 36 20.74 -13.14 14.06
N ASP A 37 20.06 -12.04 13.74
CA ASP A 37 20.37 -10.70 14.22
C ASP A 37 19.67 -10.46 15.56
N GLU A 38 20.41 -10.64 16.65
CA GLU A 38 19.91 -10.46 18.01
C GLU A 38 19.51 -9.01 18.32
N ASP A 39 20.20 -8.03 17.73
CA ASP A 39 19.86 -6.61 17.90
C ASP A 39 18.51 -6.31 17.25
N TYR A 40 18.28 -6.86 16.06
CA TYR A 40 17.00 -6.72 15.36
C TYR A 40 15.87 -7.48 16.05
N LYS A 41 16.10 -8.69 16.56
CA LYS A 41 15.13 -9.40 17.40
C LYS A 41 14.74 -8.59 18.62
N LYS A 42 15.74 -8.07 19.35
CA LYS A 42 15.49 -7.24 20.53
C LYS A 42 14.65 -6.02 20.14
N PHE A 43 14.98 -5.37 19.02
CA PHE A 43 14.19 -4.27 18.49
C PHE A 43 12.72 -4.64 18.21
N LEU A 44 12.45 -5.80 17.59
CA LEU A 44 11.08 -6.26 17.36
C LEU A 44 10.35 -6.62 18.65
N MET A 45 11.04 -7.24 19.61
CA MET A 45 10.52 -7.52 20.94
C MET A 45 10.16 -6.23 21.69
N ASP A 46 11.02 -5.21 21.65
CA ASP A 46 10.74 -3.90 22.22
C ASP A 46 9.52 -3.25 21.53
N SER A 47 9.33 -3.49 20.23
CA SER A 47 8.20 -2.98 19.45
C SER A 47 6.86 -3.58 19.91
N VAL A 48 6.82 -4.89 20.19
CA VAL A 48 5.61 -5.55 20.74
C VAL A 48 5.42 -5.33 22.24
N SER A 49 6.48 -4.99 22.97
CA SER A 49 6.44 -4.64 24.40
C SER A 49 6.17 -3.16 24.61
N TYR A 50 5.24 -2.58 23.84
CA TYR A 50 5.03 -1.13 23.72
C TYR A 50 4.48 -0.45 24.97
N ALA A 51 3.91 -1.22 25.91
CA ALA A 51 3.33 -0.66 27.13
C ALA A 51 4.39 -0.01 28.02
N GLY A 52 5.58 -0.62 28.15
CA GLY A 52 6.55 -0.25 29.18
C GLY A 52 5.86 -0.13 30.55
N ASP A 53 6.07 1.01 31.22
CA ASP A 53 5.39 1.37 32.48
C ASP A 53 4.12 2.23 32.27
N LYS A 54 3.69 2.42 31.01
CA LYS A 54 2.58 3.32 30.66
C LYS A 54 1.29 2.56 30.49
N LYS A 55 0.18 3.23 30.83
CA LYS A 55 -1.17 2.74 30.48
C LYS A 55 -1.34 2.82 28.97
N VAL A 56 -1.69 1.70 28.36
CA VAL A 56 -2.01 1.63 26.93
C VAL A 56 -3.43 2.17 26.73
N GLU A 57 -3.59 3.14 25.82
CA GLU A 57 -4.92 3.59 25.41
C GLU A 57 -5.61 2.50 24.59
N TYR A 58 -6.84 2.21 24.97
CA TYR A 58 -7.66 1.19 24.33
C TYR A 58 -8.72 1.86 23.47
N ILE A 59 -8.76 1.51 22.19
CA ILE A 59 -9.81 1.96 21.27
C ILE A 59 -10.76 0.78 21.07
N ASP A 60 -12.03 0.99 21.45
CA ASP A 60 -13.04 -0.04 21.24
C ASP A 60 -13.28 -0.23 19.74
N TYR A 61 -13.00 -1.43 19.24
CA TYR A 61 -13.14 -1.74 17.83
C TYR A 61 -14.62 -1.70 17.43
N LYS A 62 -14.94 -0.96 16.36
CA LYS A 62 -16.31 -0.76 15.83
C LYS A 62 -16.99 -2.02 15.28
N GLY A 63 -16.43 -3.21 15.52
CA GLY A 63 -17.06 -4.47 15.16
C GLY A 63 -18.31 -4.68 16.01
N VAL A 64 -19.41 -5.08 15.37
CA VAL A 64 -20.65 -5.44 16.07
C VAL A 64 -20.31 -6.49 17.13
N ARG A 65 -20.42 -6.12 18.42
CA ARG A 65 -20.44 -7.10 19.49
C ARG A 65 -21.53 -8.10 19.12
N PRO A 66 -21.28 -9.42 19.14
CA PRO A 66 -22.33 -10.39 18.87
C PRO A 66 -23.46 -10.12 19.87
N THR A 67 -24.48 -9.39 19.44
CA THR A 67 -25.72 -9.27 20.17
C THR A 67 -26.31 -10.66 20.06
N VAL A 68 -26.22 -11.41 21.15
CA VAL A 68 -27.21 -12.44 21.42
C VAL A 68 -28.51 -11.67 21.41
N ASP A 69 -29.32 -11.84 20.38
CA ASP A 69 -30.70 -11.36 20.25
C ASP A 69 -31.10 -10.23 21.23
N GLY A 70 -30.99 -8.97 20.77
CA GLY A 70 -31.68 -7.84 21.38
C GLY A 70 -31.03 -7.17 22.60
N GLU A 71 -31.02 -5.84 22.57
CA GLU A 71 -31.06 -5.03 23.78
C GLU A 71 -32.38 -5.36 24.52
N GLY A 72 -32.27 -6.32 25.42
CA GLY A 72 -33.36 -6.82 26.22
C GLY A 72 -32.82 -8.05 26.92
N ALA A 73 -32.27 -7.88 28.12
CA ALA A 73 -31.89 -8.99 28.95
C ALA A 73 -33.15 -9.85 29.18
N GLU A 74 -33.35 -10.87 28.36
CA GLU A 74 -34.27 -11.94 28.70
C GLU A 74 -33.81 -12.50 30.05
N PRO A 75 -34.74 -12.80 30.96
CA PRO A 75 -34.40 -13.36 32.25
C PRO A 75 -33.52 -14.60 32.03
N ALA A 76 -32.51 -14.77 32.88
CA ALA A 76 -31.57 -15.88 32.81
C ALA A 76 -32.31 -17.17 32.48
N ASP A 77 -32.17 -17.64 31.24
CA ASP A 77 -32.76 -18.88 30.76
C ASP A 77 -32.30 -19.99 31.72
N THR A 78 -33.23 -20.52 32.52
CA THR A 78 -32.94 -21.47 33.61
C THR A 78 -32.98 -22.92 33.13
N GLY A 79 -32.87 -23.14 31.82
CA GLY A 79 -32.82 -24.49 31.26
C GLY A 79 -31.70 -25.31 31.89
N THR A 80 -31.96 -26.59 32.17
CA THR A 80 -30.94 -27.51 32.72
C THR A 80 -30.64 -28.66 31.76
N ASP A 81 -31.16 -28.59 30.52
CA ASP A 81 -30.94 -29.61 29.51
C ASP A 81 -29.65 -29.38 28.71
N ALA A 82 -29.24 -30.40 27.95
CA ALA A 82 -28.03 -30.35 27.15
C ALA A 82 -28.08 -29.28 26.03
N ALA A 83 -29.27 -28.98 25.50
CA ALA A 83 -29.43 -27.97 24.45
C ALA A 83 -29.20 -26.55 25.01
N HIS A 84 -29.68 -26.29 26.21
CA HIS A 84 -29.46 -25.07 26.96
C HIS A 84 -27.97 -24.85 27.25
N PHE A 85 -27.26 -25.83 27.81
CA PHE A 85 -25.81 -25.73 28.05
C PHE A 85 -25.01 -25.57 26.75
N THR A 86 -25.46 -26.19 25.65
CA THR A 86 -24.86 -26.00 24.33
C THR A 86 -24.99 -24.54 23.87
N LYS A 87 -26.18 -23.93 24.00
CA LYS A 87 -26.43 -22.51 23.67
C LYS A 87 -25.57 -21.56 24.53
N GLN A 88 -25.48 -21.81 25.84
CA GLN A 88 -24.62 -21.02 26.72
C GLN A 88 -23.14 -21.13 26.34
N THR A 89 -22.67 -22.35 26.02
CA THR A 89 -21.29 -22.58 25.59
C THR A 89 -20.96 -21.81 24.31
N TYR A 90 -21.83 -21.86 23.29
CA TYR A 90 -21.63 -21.09 22.07
C TYR A 90 -21.60 -19.58 22.32
N THR A 91 -22.44 -19.08 23.24
CA THR A 91 -22.44 -17.67 23.63
C THR A 91 -21.14 -17.27 24.30
N ALA A 92 -20.65 -18.06 25.25
CA ALA A 92 -19.38 -17.83 25.92
C ALA A 92 -18.20 -17.85 24.93
N MET A 93 -18.18 -18.79 23.99
CA MET A 93 -17.17 -18.86 22.94
C MET A 93 -17.18 -17.63 22.03
N ARG A 94 -18.36 -17.13 21.63
CA ARG A 94 -18.49 -15.90 20.83
C ARG A 94 -18.01 -14.66 21.58
N ASN A 95 -18.32 -14.56 22.87
CA ASN A 95 -17.82 -13.46 23.71
C ASN A 95 -16.30 -13.49 23.83
N MET A 96 -15.70 -14.67 24.03
CA MET A 96 -14.25 -14.83 24.06
C MET A 96 -13.61 -14.49 22.72
N ASP A 97 -14.20 -14.93 21.60
CA ASP A 97 -13.71 -14.60 20.25
C ASP A 97 -13.78 -13.09 19.96
N TRP A 98 -14.87 -12.41 20.36
CA TRP A 98 -14.98 -10.96 20.27
C TRP A 98 -13.92 -10.26 21.13
N PHE A 99 -13.75 -10.67 22.39
CA PHE A 99 -12.74 -10.10 23.29
C PHE A 99 -11.33 -10.26 22.70
N ARG A 100 -11.00 -11.46 22.19
CA ARG A 100 -9.73 -11.73 21.51
C ARG A 100 -9.56 -10.82 20.30
N LYS A 101 -10.56 -10.70 19.42
CA LYS A 101 -10.50 -9.85 18.21
C LYS A 101 -10.29 -8.38 18.58
N ASN A 102 -11.00 -7.87 19.58
CA ASN A 102 -10.88 -6.47 20.01
C ASN A 102 -9.47 -6.18 20.57
N ASN A 103 -8.94 -7.08 21.40
CA ASN A 103 -7.56 -6.95 21.90
C ASN A 103 -6.51 -7.10 20.78
N TYR A 104 -6.73 -8.01 19.82
CA TYR A 104 -5.83 -8.18 18.68
C TYR A 104 -5.75 -6.92 17.82
N GLN A 105 -6.89 -6.27 17.54
CA GLN A 105 -6.92 -5.01 16.79
C GLN A 105 -6.13 -3.89 17.49
N ASN A 106 -6.31 -3.77 18.82
CA ASN A 106 -5.52 -2.84 19.63
C ASN A 106 -4.03 -3.21 19.62
N PHE A 107 -3.71 -4.50 19.73
CA PHE A 107 -2.34 -4.99 19.66
C PHE A 107 -1.66 -4.57 18.35
N ILE A 108 -2.20 -4.93 17.18
CA ILE A 108 -1.54 -4.62 15.90
C ILE A 108 -1.43 -3.10 15.67
N ARG A 109 -2.43 -2.32 16.09
CA ARG A 109 -2.36 -0.85 16.03
C ARG A 109 -1.19 -0.33 16.86
N ASN A 110 -1.10 -0.72 18.13
CA ASN A 110 -0.10 -0.22 19.07
C ASN A 110 1.32 -0.67 18.68
N VAL A 111 1.49 -1.91 18.21
CA VAL A 111 2.77 -2.38 17.64
C VAL A 111 3.16 -1.49 16.47
N GLY A 112 2.25 -1.27 15.53
CA GLY A 112 2.48 -0.42 14.36
C GLY A 112 2.86 1.02 14.73
N GLN A 113 2.27 1.55 15.79
CA GLN A 113 2.58 2.87 16.35
C GLN A 113 3.89 2.93 17.15
N ASN A 114 4.46 1.78 17.52
CA ASN A 114 5.72 1.69 18.27
C ASN A 114 6.94 1.29 17.43
N ILE A 115 6.77 1.02 16.14
CA ILE A 115 7.87 0.71 15.22
C ILE A 115 8.51 2.01 14.69
N TYR A 116 9.83 2.13 14.92
CA TYR A 116 10.68 3.25 14.49
C TYR A 116 12.12 2.76 14.21
N PRO A 117 12.87 3.38 13.28
CA PRO A 117 12.40 4.41 12.36
C PRO A 117 11.48 3.84 11.29
N LEU A 118 10.54 4.66 10.82
CA LEU A 118 9.59 4.30 9.77
C LEU A 118 9.52 5.42 8.75
N ILE A 119 9.52 5.07 7.46
CA ILE A 119 9.14 5.98 6.39
C ILE A 119 7.82 5.53 5.76
N ILE A 120 6.89 6.47 5.59
CA ILE A 120 5.75 6.30 4.70
C ILE A 120 6.01 7.11 3.44
N ALA A 121 6.07 6.44 2.29
CA ALA A 121 6.31 7.05 0.98
C ALA A 121 4.98 7.15 0.22
N SER A 122 4.25 8.23 0.47
CA SER A 122 2.88 8.43 -0.03
C SER A 122 2.85 9.28 -1.30
N ASP A 123 1.88 9.01 -2.17
CA ASP A 123 1.51 9.86 -3.31
C ASP A 123 0.04 10.28 -3.31
N TYR A 124 -0.66 9.92 -2.24
CA TYR A 124 -2.04 10.27 -2.01
C TYR A 124 -2.14 10.92 -0.63
N GLU A 125 -1.82 12.21 -0.60
CA GLU A 125 -1.98 13.08 0.56
C GLU A 125 -2.86 14.24 0.12
N PRO A 126 -3.98 14.52 0.82
CA PRO A 126 -4.83 15.66 0.51
C PRO A 126 -4.03 16.96 0.41
N GLY A 127 -4.12 17.65 -0.73
CA GLY A 127 -3.39 18.89 -1.00
C GLY A 127 -1.94 18.70 -1.46
N LYS A 128 -1.51 17.45 -1.70
CA LYS A 128 -0.21 17.07 -2.30
C LYS A 128 -0.42 16.11 -3.46
N GLU A 129 -1.55 16.22 -4.15
CA GLU A 129 -1.80 15.48 -5.37
C GLU A 129 -0.86 15.99 -6.48
N GLY A 130 -0.40 15.10 -7.35
CA GLY A 130 0.41 15.52 -8.51
C GLY A 130 1.90 15.69 -8.24
N VAL A 131 2.34 16.03 -7.03
CA VAL A 131 3.75 16.32 -6.65
C VAL A 131 4.67 15.09 -6.52
N GLY A 132 4.29 13.96 -7.12
CA GLY A 132 5.10 12.75 -7.19
C GLY A 132 5.09 11.92 -5.91
N SER A 133 5.91 12.26 -4.93
CA SER A 133 5.96 11.55 -3.65
C SER A 133 6.18 12.52 -2.50
N THR A 134 5.45 12.31 -1.42
CA THR A 134 5.81 12.87 -0.11
C THR A 134 6.25 11.75 0.80
N TYR A 135 7.43 11.92 1.38
CA TYR A 135 8.00 10.98 2.33
C TYR A 135 7.80 11.53 3.74
N TYR A 136 7.36 10.66 4.65
CA TYR A 136 7.14 10.99 6.06
C TYR A 136 8.05 10.12 6.92
N LEU A 137 9.00 10.74 7.60
CA LEU A 137 9.92 10.09 8.53
C LEU A 137 9.36 10.18 9.95
N TYR A 138 9.10 9.01 10.50
CA TYR A 138 8.72 8.80 11.89
C TYR A 138 9.95 8.38 12.68
N ARG A 139 10.24 9.12 13.75
CA ARG A 139 11.32 8.82 14.70
C ARG A 139 10.77 8.79 16.11
N ARG A 140 11.37 7.96 16.96
CA ARG A 140 11.03 7.89 18.38
C ARG A 140 11.22 9.28 19.01
N ASP A 141 10.21 9.72 19.76
CA ASP A 141 10.21 10.97 20.52
C ASP A 141 10.50 12.25 19.70
N ARG A 142 10.21 12.24 18.40
CA ARG A 142 10.32 13.43 17.54
C ARG A 142 9.03 13.68 16.75
N PRO A 143 8.74 14.94 16.41
CA PRO A 143 7.70 15.24 15.44
C PRO A 143 7.96 14.51 14.11
N VAL A 144 6.88 14.19 13.41
CA VAL A 144 6.97 13.62 12.06
C VAL A 144 7.59 14.65 11.13
N GLU A 145 8.60 14.26 10.39
CA GLU A 145 9.22 15.09 9.37
C GLU A 145 8.74 14.66 8.00
N SER A 146 8.49 15.63 7.12
CA SER A 146 8.03 15.35 5.77
C SER A 146 8.85 16.08 4.72
N VAL A 147 9.09 15.44 3.59
CA VAL A 147 9.72 16.05 2.42
C VAL A 147 8.97 15.66 1.14
N THR A 148 8.74 16.65 0.30
CA THR A 148 8.23 16.49 -1.07
C THR A 148 9.35 16.95 -2.00
N PRO A 149 10.23 16.04 -2.44
CA PRO A 149 11.53 16.45 -2.96
C PRO A 149 11.52 16.85 -4.43
N THR A 150 10.47 16.51 -5.18
CA THR A 150 10.38 16.81 -6.61
C THR A 150 10.19 18.31 -6.85
N SER A 151 10.74 18.80 -7.95
CA SER A 151 10.63 20.20 -8.35
C SER A 151 9.36 20.48 -9.17
N VAL A 152 9.07 21.77 -9.38
CA VAL A 152 8.03 22.21 -10.34
C VAL A 152 8.29 21.65 -11.75
N THR A 153 9.55 21.48 -12.16
CA THR A 153 9.89 20.88 -13.45
C THR A 153 9.40 19.42 -13.55
N TYR A 154 9.46 18.66 -12.45
CA TYR A 154 8.88 17.31 -12.44
C TYR A 154 7.36 17.36 -12.66
N GLU A 155 6.67 18.28 -11.98
CA GLU A 155 5.22 18.44 -12.12
C GLU A 155 4.85 18.81 -13.57
N MET A 156 5.63 19.68 -14.20
CA MET A 156 5.45 20.02 -15.61
C MET A 156 5.59 18.81 -16.54
N GLU A 157 6.65 18.03 -16.42
CA GLU A 157 6.85 16.84 -17.25
C GLU A 157 5.75 15.79 -17.00
N LYS A 158 5.31 15.66 -15.74
CA LYS A 158 4.18 14.82 -15.39
C LYS A 158 2.89 15.32 -16.04
N ILE A 159 2.59 16.61 -15.98
CA ILE A 159 1.40 17.21 -16.61
C ILE A 159 1.41 16.90 -18.11
N LEU A 160 2.54 17.14 -18.80
CA LEU A 160 2.68 16.82 -20.23
C LEU A 160 2.39 15.35 -20.52
N ALA A 161 2.88 14.44 -19.69
CA ALA A 161 2.61 13.01 -19.83
C ALA A 161 1.13 12.63 -19.65
N HIS A 162 0.36 13.41 -18.87
CA HIS A 162 -1.06 13.14 -18.59
C HIS A 162 -2.03 13.85 -19.54
N ILE A 163 -1.55 14.74 -20.41
CA ILE A 163 -2.39 15.50 -21.36
C ILE A 163 -3.37 14.60 -22.15
N PRO A 164 -2.93 13.52 -22.82
CA PRO A 164 -3.86 12.70 -23.62
C PRO A 164 -4.94 12.05 -22.74
N MET A 165 -4.56 11.62 -21.54
CA MET A 165 -5.49 11.07 -20.55
C MET A 165 -6.50 12.13 -20.09
N GLY A 166 -6.06 13.37 -19.86
CA GLY A 166 -6.95 14.50 -19.59
C GLY A 166 -7.96 14.71 -20.71
N VAL A 167 -7.52 14.71 -21.98
CA VAL A 167 -8.41 14.79 -23.15
C VAL A 167 -9.39 13.61 -23.19
N PHE A 168 -8.93 12.38 -22.95
CA PHE A 168 -9.77 11.18 -22.90
C PHE A 168 -10.93 11.32 -21.93
N PHE A 169 -10.68 11.82 -20.72
CA PHE A 169 -11.71 12.01 -19.70
C PHE A 169 -12.82 12.95 -20.14
N LEU A 170 -12.50 13.93 -20.99
CA LEU A 170 -13.47 14.89 -21.51
C LEU A 170 -14.28 14.32 -22.66
N ILE A 171 -13.65 13.56 -23.58
CA ILE A 171 -14.30 13.13 -24.82
C ILE A 171 -14.93 11.72 -24.75
N SER A 172 -14.34 10.80 -23.98
CA SER A 172 -14.78 9.40 -23.94
C SER A 172 -16.24 9.17 -23.53
N PRO A 173 -16.88 9.99 -22.67
CA PRO A 173 -18.30 9.85 -22.39
C PRO A 173 -19.20 10.02 -23.63
N TYR A 174 -18.67 10.60 -24.71
CA TYR A 174 -19.42 10.97 -25.91
C TYR A 174 -19.02 10.18 -27.17
N PHE A 175 -18.23 9.11 -27.05
CA PHE A 175 -17.78 8.30 -28.20
C PHE A 175 -18.94 7.66 -28.97
N ASP A 176 -19.90 7.05 -28.27
CA ASP A 176 -20.98 6.28 -28.90
C ASP A 176 -22.19 7.14 -29.34
N ASN A 177 -22.14 8.44 -29.09
CA ASN A 177 -23.28 9.32 -29.31
C ASN A 177 -22.94 10.63 -30.01
N VAL A 178 -22.01 10.58 -30.98
CA VAL A 178 -21.57 11.76 -31.75
C VAL A 178 -22.76 12.51 -32.40
N ALA A 179 -23.77 11.78 -32.86
CA ALA A 179 -24.94 12.36 -33.52
C ALA A 179 -25.95 13.01 -32.55
N ASN A 180 -25.97 12.63 -31.26
CA ASN A 180 -26.93 13.15 -30.28
C ASN A 180 -26.25 13.54 -28.96
N ARG A 181 -25.10 14.21 -29.03
CA ARG A 181 -24.45 14.75 -27.84
C ARG A 181 -25.37 15.79 -27.18
N PRO A 182 -25.46 15.80 -25.83
CA PRO A 182 -26.29 16.78 -25.14
C PRO A 182 -25.79 18.20 -25.37
N GLU A 183 -26.67 19.19 -25.29
CA GLU A 183 -26.27 20.61 -25.33
C GLU A 183 -25.22 20.90 -24.24
N GLY A 184 -24.16 21.63 -24.61
CA GLY A 184 -23.08 22.02 -23.70
C GLY A 184 -21.99 20.95 -23.48
N TRP A 185 -22.03 19.83 -24.18
CA TRP A 185 -21.01 18.77 -24.08
C TRP A 185 -19.58 19.29 -24.41
N GLU A 186 -19.49 20.33 -25.24
CA GLU A 186 -18.23 20.93 -25.68
C GLU A 186 -17.61 21.88 -24.64
N GLU A 187 -18.35 22.31 -23.61
CA GLU A 187 -17.88 23.32 -22.65
C GLU A 187 -16.57 22.92 -21.94
N PRO A 188 -16.41 21.68 -21.43
CA PRO A 188 -15.14 21.27 -20.82
C PRO A 188 -13.98 21.23 -21.81
N LEU A 189 -14.23 20.92 -23.10
CA LEU A 189 -13.20 20.93 -24.15
C LEU A 189 -12.77 22.36 -24.47
N ILE A 190 -13.72 23.30 -24.51
CA ILE A 190 -13.45 24.73 -24.70
C ILE A 190 -12.61 25.27 -23.54
N GLU A 191 -12.92 24.90 -22.30
CA GLU A 191 -12.13 25.27 -21.13
C GLU A 191 -10.71 24.69 -21.17
N TYR A 192 -10.59 23.39 -21.47
CA TYR A 192 -9.28 22.74 -21.60
C TYR A 192 -8.44 23.39 -22.70
N LYS A 193 -9.06 23.75 -23.84
CA LYS A 193 -8.41 24.48 -24.93
C LYS A 193 -7.87 25.85 -24.46
N LYS A 194 -8.62 26.60 -23.64
CA LYS A 194 -8.14 27.89 -23.07
C LYS A 194 -6.89 27.70 -22.21
N HIS A 195 -6.83 26.63 -21.41
CA HIS A 195 -5.65 26.29 -20.63
C HIS A 195 -4.45 25.96 -21.53
N VAL A 196 -4.67 25.17 -22.58
CA VAL A 196 -3.64 24.86 -23.58
C VAL A 196 -3.08 26.13 -24.22
N GLU A 197 -3.94 27.05 -24.66
CA GLU A 197 -3.54 28.32 -25.26
C GLU A 197 -2.77 29.21 -24.28
N THR A 198 -3.25 29.30 -23.03
CA THR A 198 -2.55 30.04 -21.96
C THR A 198 -1.15 29.49 -21.72
N ILE A 199 -0.98 28.17 -21.66
CA ILE A 199 0.34 27.55 -21.48
C ILE A 199 1.26 27.88 -22.65
N LYS A 200 0.77 27.81 -23.89
CA LYS A 200 1.56 28.16 -25.08
C LYS A 200 2.05 29.61 -25.04
N ASP A 201 1.18 30.54 -24.66
CA ASP A 201 1.52 31.97 -24.53
C ASP A 201 2.57 32.26 -23.45
N LEU A 202 2.62 31.42 -22.41
CA LEU A 202 3.58 31.52 -21.32
C LEU A 202 4.90 30.80 -21.61
N LEU A 203 4.89 29.69 -22.36
CA LEU A 203 6.09 28.91 -22.67
C LEU A 203 7.18 29.77 -23.33
N GLY A 204 6.80 30.65 -24.27
CA GLY A 204 7.73 31.56 -24.95
C GLY A 204 8.33 32.65 -24.06
N LYS A 205 7.81 32.84 -22.84
CA LYS A 205 8.25 33.85 -21.86
C LYS A 205 8.94 33.22 -20.64
N SER A 206 8.94 31.90 -20.55
CA SER A 206 9.50 31.14 -19.44
C SER A 206 10.98 30.84 -19.64
N ASP A 207 11.68 30.51 -18.55
CA ASP A 207 13.06 30.02 -18.53
C ASP A 207 13.15 28.48 -18.63
N ILE A 208 12.05 27.84 -19.03
CA ILE A 208 11.99 26.39 -19.21
C ILE A 208 12.97 25.98 -20.30
N GLY A 209 13.78 24.95 -20.02
CA GLY A 209 14.81 24.48 -20.95
C GLY A 209 14.28 24.22 -22.35
N GLN A 210 15.07 24.59 -23.36
CA GLN A 210 14.66 24.57 -24.78
C GLN A 210 14.08 23.23 -25.23
N ALA A 211 14.66 22.11 -24.80
CA ALA A 211 14.17 20.77 -25.16
C ALA A 211 12.74 20.51 -24.64
N THR A 212 12.47 20.83 -23.37
CA THR A 212 11.14 20.71 -22.76
C THR A 212 10.16 21.67 -23.42
N SER A 213 10.56 22.92 -23.64
CA SER A 213 9.69 23.93 -24.28
C SER A 213 9.27 23.54 -25.70
N THR A 214 10.21 23.09 -26.54
CA THR A 214 9.91 22.61 -27.89
C THR A 214 8.97 21.41 -27.87
N ARG A 215 9.22 20.42 -27.00
CA ARG A 215 8.33 19.25 -26.87
C ARG A 215 6.94 19.66 -26.40
N ALA A 216 6.84 20.50 -25.38
CA ALA A 216 5.58 20.98 -24.84
C ALA A 216 4.77 21.72 -25.91
N MET A 217 5.40 22.62 -26.68
CA MET A 217 4.73 23.35 -27.76
C MET A 217 4.14 22.39 -28.80
N THR A 218 4.92 21.41 -29.26
CA THR A 218 4.45 20.39 -30.22
C THR A 218 3.25 19.62 -29.66
N MET A 219 3.32 19.15 -28.40
CA MET A 219 2.21 18.42 -27.78
C MET A 219 0.95 19.29 -27.67
N LEU A 220 1.10 20.55 -27.23
CA LEU A 220 0.00 21.50 -27.07
C LEU A 220 -0.62 21.88 -28.43
N ASP A 221 0.16 21.97 -29.51
CA ASP A 221 -0.36 22.15 -30.86
C ASP A 221 -1.22 20.97 -31.31
N MET A 222 -0.75 19.74 -31.07
CA MET A 222 -1.51 18.53 -31.42
C MET A 222 -2.84 18.45 -30.65
N VAL A 223 -2.81 18.78 -29.36
CA VAL A 223 -4.01 18.83 -28.51
C VAL A 223 -4.96 19.91 -29.00
N ASN A 224 -4.47 21.12 -29.25
CA ASN A 224 -5.29 22.22 -29.71
C ASN A 224 -5.97 21.89 -31.06
N HIS A 225 -5.24 21.23 -31.96
CA HIS A 225 -5.78 20.73 -33.22
C HIS A 225 -6.91 19.73 -33.01
N TYR A 226 -6.68 18.71 -32.17
CA TYR A 226 -7.70 17.69 -31.87
C TYR A 226 -8.95 18.29 -31.18
N LEU A 227 -8.77 19.17 -30.19
CA LEU A 227 -9.88 19.82 -29.50
C LEU A 227 -10.70 20.69 -30.45
N ARG A 228 -10.03 21.46 -31.33
CA ARG A 228 -10.70 22.24 -32.35
C ARG A 228 -11.52 21.36 -33.28
N ASP A 229 -10.96 20.25 -33.75
CA ASP A 229 -11.70 19.33 -34.63
C ASP A 229 -12.89 18.70 -33.91
N CYS A 230 -12.80 18.41 -32.61
CA CYS A 230 -13.95 17.93 -31.83
C CYS A 230 -15.07 18.98 -31.79
N ILE A 231 -14.72 20.24 -31.51
CA ILE A 231 -15.66 21.34 -31.30
C ILE A 231 -16.27 21.83 -32.62
N GLU A 232 -15.45 22.09 -33.64
CA GLU A 232 -15.88 22.76 -34.88
C GLU A 232 -16.44 21.78 -35.91
N ASN A 233 -15.89 20.56 -35.98
CA ASN A 233 -16.26 19.57 -37.00
C ASN A 233 -17.14 18.44 -36.44
N ASN A 234 -17.59 18.56 -35.19
CA ASN A 234 -18.30 17.52 -34.45
C ASN A 234 -17.60 16.14 -34.53
N SER A 235 -16.26 16.12 -34.50
CA SER A 235 -15.48 14.88 -34.44
C SER A 235 -15.33 14.39 -32.99
N GLY A 236 -14.35 13.53 -32.69
CA GLY A 236 -14.12 13.05 -31.32
C GLY A 236 -14.85 11.76 -30.98
N ASP A 237 -14.97 10.84 -31.93
CA ASP A 237 -15.29 9.43 -31.68
C ASP A 237 -14.04 8.66 -31.17
N GLU A 238 -14.22 7.36 -30.89
CA GLU A 238 -13.12 6.49 -30.46
C GLU A 238 -11.97 6.46 -31.50
N GLN A 239 -12.30 6.42 -32.79
CA GLN A 239 -11.33 6.30 -33.87
C GLN A 239 -10.43 7.54 -33.97
N SER A 240 -11.02 8.73 -33.95
CA SER A 240 -10.29 10.00 -33.98
C SER A 240 -9.45 10.20 -32.71
N TYR A 241 -9.97 9.84 -31.52
CA TYR A 241 -9.17 9.86 -30.29
C TYR A 241 -7.98 8.89 -30.36
N ARG A 242 -8.19 7.68 -30.88
CA ARG A 242 -7.12 6.67 -31.09
C ARG A 242 -6.04 7.19 -32.03
N ALA A 243 -6.43 7.86 -33.12
CA ALA A 243 -5.48 8.46 -34.05
C ALA A 243 -4.66 9.58 -33.39
N PHE A 244 -5.31 10.50 -32.67
CA PHE A 244 -4.66 11.56 -31.90
C PHE A 244 -3.68 10.98 -30.85
N SER A 245 -4.14 10.04 -30.04
CA SER A 245 -3.34 9.42 -28.98
C SER A 245 -2.11 8.71 -29.54
N HIS A 246 -2.24 7.97 -30.65
CA HIS A 246 -1.09 7.33 -31.31
C HIS A 246 -0.04 8.33 -31.79
N GLN A 247 -0.45 9.51 -32.28
CA GLN A 247 0.50 10.53 -32.73
C GLN A 247 1.24 11.18 -31.56
N ILE A 248 0.57 11.43 -30.43
CA ILE A 248 1.17 12.15 -29.30
C ILE A 248 2.03 11.26 -28.38
N ILE A 249 1.82 9.94 -28.39
CA ILE A 249 2.52 8.96 -27.53
C ILE A 249 4.06 9.10 -27.52
N PRO A 250 4.77 9.28 -28.64
CA PRO A 250 6.23 9.43 -28.60
C PRO A 250 6.71 10.62 -27.76
N TYR A 251 5.94 11.72 -27.71
CA TYR A 251 6.26 12.88 -26.88
C TYR A 251 5.87 12.65 -25.42
N VAL A 252 4.75 11.97 -25.18
CA VAL A 252 4.33 11.52 -23.85
C VAL A 252 5.42 10.63 -23.22
N ALA A 253 5.95 9.66 -23.97
CA ALA A 253 7.00 8.78 -23.50
C ALA A 253 8.27 9.54 -23.09
N GLN A 254 8.63 10.60 -23.82
CA GLN A 254 9.76 11.47 -23.45
C GLN A 254 9.47 12.26 -22.17
N ALA A 255 8.27 12.83 -22.03
CA ALA A 255 7.87 13.53 -20.81
C ALA A 255 7.84 12.60 -19.60
N MET A 256 7.30 11.39 -19.75
CA MET A 256 7.32 10.34 -18.72
C MET A 256 8.75 9.99 -18.29
N LYS A 257 9.66 9.80 -19.26
CA LYS A 257 11.07 9.52 -18.97
C LYS A 257 11.70 10.64 -18.14
N SER A 258 11.55 11.90 -18.57
CA SER A 258 12.09 13.05 -17.84
C SER A 258 11.47 13.19 -16.44
N ALA A 259 10.17 12.95 -16.30
CA ALA A 259 9.50 12.96 -14.99
C ALA A 259 10.06 11.86 -14.07
N VAL A 260 10.24 10.63 -14.56
CA VAL A 260 10.81 9.53 -13.76
C VAL A 260 12.24 9.84 -13.34
N GLU A 261 13.08 10.36 -14.25
CA GLU A 261 14.46 10.75 -13.93
C GLU A 261 14.51 11.80 -12.82
N LEU A 262 13.70 12.86 -12.93
CA LEU A 262 13.60 13.90 -11.91
C LEU A 262 13.09 13.36 -10.57
N GLN A 263 12.08 12.48 -10.59
CA GLN A 263 11.52 11.87 -9.38
C GLN A 263 12.52 10.98 -8.66
N VAL A 264 13.21 10.11 -9.40
CA VAL A 264 14.19 9.19 -8.85
C VAL A 264 15.39 9.95 -8.30
N GLN A 265 15.91 10.94 -9.02
CA GLN A 265 17.02 11.77 -8.54
C GLN A 265 16.66 12.52 -7.26
N ALA A 266 15.50 13.18 -7.23
CA ALA A 266 15.03 13.92 -6.07
C ALA A 266 14.80 13.00 -4.86
N GLY A 267 14.14 11.86 -5.08
CA GLY A 267 13.88 10.86 -4.05
C GLY A 267 15.17 10.25 -3.48
N LEU A 268 16.12 9.85 -4.33
CA LEU A 268 17.41 9.33 -3.91
C LEU A 268 18.19 10.35 -3.09
N SER A 269 18.20 11.63 -3.50
CA SER A 269 18.88 12.70 -2.76
C SER A 269 18.29 12.86 -1.35
N ALA A 270 16.97 12.99 -1.26
CA ALA A 270 16.27 13.13 0.02
C ALA A 270 16.46 11.91 0.94
N MET A 271 16.29 10.70 0.41
CA MET A 271 16.44 9.47 1.21
C MET A 271 17.90 9.23 1.62
N SER A 272 18.87 9.61 0.79
CA SER A 272 20.30 9.54 1.15
C SER A 272 20.64 10.51 2.29
N GLN A 273 20.04 11.69 2.32
CA GLN A 273 20.19 12.63 3.43
C GLN A 273 19.65 12.02 4.73
N TRP A 274 18.42 11.50 4.74
CA TRP A 274 17.87 10.84 5.93
C TRP A 274 18.65 9.60 6.34
N LYS A 275 19.19 8.82 5.38
CA LYS A 275 20.11 7.71 5.68
C LYS A 275 21.35 8.17 6.42
N LYS A 276 21.95 9.29 6.01
CA LYS A 276 23.10 9.89 6.69
C LYS A 276 22.73 10.37 8.10
N GLU A 277 21.57 11.00 8.26
CA GLU A 277 21.10 11.53 9.55
C GLU A 277 20.73 10.42 10.56
N LEU A 278 20.07 9.35 10.11
CA LEU A 278 19.74 8.19 10.94
C LEU A 278 21.01 7.39 11.31
N GLY A 279 21.99 7.37 10.42
CA GLY A 279 23.18 6.55 10.56
C GLY A 279 22.91 5.07 10.28
N PRO A 280 23.97 4.25 10.18
CA PRO A 280 23.86 2.88 9.69
C PRO A 280 23.01 1.96 10.58
N GLN A 281 23.10 2.12 11.91
CA GLN A 281 22.39 1.24 12.85
C GLN A 281 20.87 1.45 12.82
N GLU A 282 20.41 2.70 12.78
CA GLU A 282 18.98 2.98 12.72
C GLU A 282 18.42 2.78 11.31
N TRP A 283 19.20 3.09 10.26
CA TRP A 283 18.80 2.80 8.89
C TRP A 283 18.60 1.31 8.63
N ASP A 284 19.43 0.45 9.23
CA ASP A 284 19.28 -1.00 9.09
C ASP A 284 17.96 -1.52 9.71
N LYS A 285 17.42 -0.83 10.72
CA LYS A 285 16.12 -1.14 11.33
C LYS A 285 14.94 -0.50 10.62
N LEU A 286 15.17 0.40 9.65
CA LEU A 286 14.13 1.17 8.99
C LEU A 286 13.09 0.26 8.33
N HIS A 287 11.82 0.54 8.59
CA HIS A 287 10.69 0.04 7.81
C HIS A 287 10.21 1.10 6.83
N VAL A 288 9.70 0.66 5.68
CA VAL A 288 9.13 1.51 4.65
C VAL A 288 7.74 0.98 4.30
N LEU A 289 6.75 1.86 4.36
CA LEU A 289 5.40 1.60 3.87
C LEU A 289 5.15 2.45 2.63
N ILE A 290 4.66 1.81 1.58
CA ILE A 290 4.35 2.43 0.30
C ILE A 290 2.87 2.20 0.04
N PRO A 291 1.99 3.17 0.36
CA PRO A 291 0.62 3.14 -0.10
C PRO A 291 0.59 3.02 -1.63
N VAL A 292 -0.09 2.02 -2.17
CA VAL A 292 -0.19 1.79 -3.63
C VAL A 292 -1.63 1.58 -4.07
N VAL A 293 -1.92 2.05 -5.29
CA VAL A 293 -3.09 1.66 -6.06
C VAL A 293 -2.72 0.55 -7.05
N TRP A 294 -3.70 -0.29 -7.40
CA TRP A 294 -3.48 -1.52 -8.17
C TRP A 294 -2.61 -1.35 -9.45
N PRO A 295 -2.81 -0.33 -10.31
CA PRO A 295 -2.05 -0.20 -11.56
C PRO A 295 -0.54 0.03 -11.39
N VAL A 296 -0.09 0.44 -10.21
CA VAL A 296 1.30 0.84 -9.94
C VAL A 296 1.93 0.12 -8.75
N ALA A 297 1.33 -1.01 -8.34
CA ALA A 297 1.87 -1.86 -7.29
C ALA A 297 3.20 -2.49 -7.74
N VAL A 298 3.24 -3.08 -8.94
CA VAL A 298 4.45 -3.71 -9.47
C VAL A 298 5.39 -2.67 -10.09
N GLY A 299 6.69 -2.74 -9.76
CA GLY A 299 7.73 -1.89 -10.35
C GLY A 299 7.72 -0.44 -9.83
N ASN A 300 7.14 -0.21 -8.64
CA ASN A 300 6.98 1.12 -8.09
C ASN A 300 8.33 1.85 -7.89
N PRO A 301 8.52 3.09 -8.40
CA PRO A 301 9.79 3.81 -8.28
C PRO A 301 10.18 4.09 -6.82
N ARG A 302 9.21 4.22 -5.90
CA ARG A 302 9.49 4.40 -4.46
C ARG A 302 10.15 3.15 -3.90
N ARG A 303 9.65 1.96 -4.26
CA ARG A 303 10.25 0.69 -3.87
C ARG A 303 11.69 0.62 -4.38
N GLN A 304 11.93 0.88 -5.65
CA GLN A 304 13.25 0.83 -6.26
C GLN A 304 14.26 1.76 -5.57
N ILE A 305 13.85 2.98 -5.17
CA ILE A 305 14.70 3.91 -4.40
C ILE A 305 15.16 3.26 -3.09
N PHE A 306 14.25 2.65 -2.32
CA PHE A 306 14.61 2.03 -1.05
C PHE A 306 15.39 0.72 -1.23
N GLU A 307 15.06 -0.09 -2.24
CA GLU A 307 15.83 -1.30 -2.58
C GLU A 307 17.29 -0.96 -2.93
N HIS A 308 17.51 0.17 -3.62
CA HIS A 308 18.85 0.67 -3.91
C HIS A 308 19.61 1.12 -2.64
N LEU A 309 18.90 1.66 -1.64
CA LEU A 309 19.50 2.24 -0.44
C LEU A 309 19.58 1.26 0.74
N MET A 310 18.93 0.10 0.68
CA MET A 310 18.93 -0.94 1.70
C MET A 310 19.79 -2.13 1.32
N THR A 311 20.15 -2.97 2.30
CA THR A 311 20.73 -4.29 1.97
C THR A 311 19.65 -5.19 1.35
N PRO A 312 20.00 -6.17 0.51
CA PRO A 312 19.01 -7.06 -0.11
C PRO A 312 18.09 -7.76 0.91
N VAL A 313 18.62 -8.14 2.07
CA VAL A 313 17.83 -8.77 3.14
C VAL A 313 16.81 -7.79 3.72
N ARG A 314 17.21 -6.55 4.03
CA ARG A 314 16.30 -5.52 4.55
C ARG A 314 15.28 -5.08 3.50
N ALA A 315 15.69 -4.91 2.25
CA ALA A 315 14.80 -4.57 1.15
C ALA A 315 13.63 -5.57 0.99
N LYS A 316 13.89 -6.88 1.16
CA LYS A 316 12.85 -7.92 1.10
C LYS A 316 11.92 -7.94 2.31
N THR A 317 12.41 -7.57 3.48
CA THR A 317 11.73 -7.82 4.76
C THR A 317 11.19 -6.56 5.42
N ASN A 318 11.58 -5.38 4.96
CA ASN A 318 11.23 -4.11 5.59
C ASN A 318 10.54 -3.10 4.64
N ILE A 319 10.42 -3.39 3.34
CA ILE A 319 9.69 -2.56 2.39
C ILE A 319 8.35 -3.24 2.05
N PHE A 320 7.25 -2.57 2.37
CA PHE A 320 5.90 -3.10 2.19
C PHE A 320 5.05 -2.16 1.34
N GLU A 321 4.46 -2.71 0.29
CA GLU A 321 3.38 -2.08 -0.45
C GLU A 321 2.07 -2.36 0.28
N VAL A 322 1.27 -1.32 0.54
CA VAL A 322 0.05 -1.42 1.34
C VAL A 322 -1.12 -0.75 0.64
N HIS A 323 -2.30 -1.35 0.74
CA HIS A 323 -3.54 -0.77 0.20
C HIS A 323 -4.32 -0.10 1.33
N THR A 324 -4.00 1.15 1.63
CA THR A 324 -4.55 1.89 2.78
C THR A 324 -4.85 3.33 2.43
N GLY A 325 -5.89 3.91 3.04
CA GLY A 325 -6.29 5.30 2.83
C GLY A 325 -5.67 6.29 3.83
N SER A 326 -4.95 5.81 4.86
CA SER A 326 -4.33 6.66 5.87
C SER A 326 -3.01 6.10 6.42
N HIS A 327 -2.18 6.97 7.00
CA HIS A 327 -0.96 6.55 7.69
C HIS A 327 -1.23 5.63 8.88
N ASP A 328 -2.36 5.84 9.56
CA ASP A 328 -2.76 5.03 10.70
C ASP A 328 -3.09 3.58 10.31
N GLU A 329 -3.81 3.40 9.20
CA GLU A 329 -4.06 2.08 8.59
C GLU A 329 -2.78 1.43 8.08
N ALA A 330 -1.89 2.21 7.43
CA ALA A 330 -0.61 1.73 6.95
C ALA A 330 0.25 1.20 8.11
N ARG A 331 0.34 1.97 9.21
CA ARG A 331 1.06 1.56 10.42
C ARG A 331 0.43 0.36 11.10
N THR A 332 -0.90 0.30 11.15
CA THR A 332 -1.63 -0.87 11.69
C THR A 332 -1.32 -2.13 10.88
N THR A 333 -1.23 -2.01 9.55
CA THR A 333 -0.78 -3.10 8.66
C THR A 333 0.64 -3.55 8.99
N LEU A 334 1.58 -2.61 9.21
CA LEU A 334 2.94 -2.95 9.64
C LEU A 334 2.95 -3.67 11.00
N GLY A 335 2.14 -3.20 11.94
CA GLY A 335 2.01 -3.83 13.25
C GLY A 335 1.42 -5.23 13.18
N ARG A 336 0.52 -5.51 12.21
CA ARG A 336 0.09 -6.86 11.90
C ARG A 336 1.26 -7.71 11.37
N ILE A 337 1.95 -7.25 10.34
CA ILE A 337 3.07 -7.99 9.71
C ILE A 337 4.14 -8.36 10.74
N LYS A 338 4.56 -7.39 11.57
CA LYS A 338 5.66 -7.59 12.54
C LYS A 338 5.18 -8.20 13.84
N GLY A 339 4.01 -7.79 14.34
CA GLY A 339 3.41 -8.35 15.54
C GLY A 339 3.06 -9.82 15.38
N ASP A 340 2.45 -10.21 14.25
CA ASP A 340 2.12 -11.60 13.96
C ASP A 340 3.37 -12.46 13.84
N SER A 341 4.43 -11.94 13.20
CA SER A 341 5.70 -12.65 13.08
C SER A 341 6.36 -12.93 14.42
N VAL A 342 6.40 -11.94 15.32
CA VAL A 342 6.92 -12.12 16.69
C VAL A 342 6.06 -13.11 17.48
N MET A 343 4.73 -12.94 17.45
CA MET A 343 3.80 -13.85 18.12
C MET A 343 3.99 -15.29 17.64
N ALA A 344 4.12 -15.49 16.33
CA ALA A 344 4.31 -16.81 15.74
C ALA A 344 5.65 -17.43 16.16
N GLY A 345 6.72 -16.64 16.18
CA GLY A 345 8.05 -17.07 16.61
C GLY A 345 8.11 -17.51 18.08
N LEU A 346 7.26 -16.95 18.94
CA LEU A 346 7.14 -17.33 20.35
C LEU A 346 6.18 -18.51 20.59
N THR A 347 5.22 -18.71 19.69
CA THR A 347 4.14 -19.69 19.87
C THR A 347 4.48 -21.06 19.28
N PHE A 348 5.12 -21.08 18.11
CA PHE A 348 5.31 -22.29 17.32
C PHE A 348 6.73 -22.84 17.43
N ASP A 349 6.86 -24.13 17.73
CA ASP A 349 8.16 -24.82 17.71
C ASP A 349 8.63 -25.05 16.26
N LYS A 350 9.56 -24.20 15.82
CA LYS A 350 10.19 -24.23 14.50
C LYS A 350 10.99 -25.50 14.21
N ASN A 351 11.28 -26.33 15.22
CA ASN A 351 11.91 -27.64 15.00
C ASN A 351 10.92 -28.69 14.50
N THR A 352 9.62 -28.40 14.56
CA THR A 352 8.56 -29.25 13.99
C THR A 352 8.12 -28.70 12.64
N ARG A 353 7.71 -29.60 11.73
CA ARG A 353 7.17 -29.19 10.43
C ARG A 353 5.93 -28.30 10.57
N PHE A 354 5.01 -28.67 11.46
CA PHE A 354 3.82 -27.87 11.73
C PHE A 354 4.16 -26.48 12.27
N GLY A 355 5.10 -26.41 13.22
CA GLY A 355 5.49 -25.14 13.82
C GLY A 355 6.23 -24.22 12.85
N MET A 356 7.16 -24.75 12.04
CA MET A 356 7.80 -23.97 10.98
C MET A 356 6.77 -23.48 9.95
N GLY A 357 5.90 -24.36 9.44
CA GLY A 357 4.86 -23.96 8.49
C GLY A 357 3.92 -22.89 9.05
N SER A 358 3.50 -23.00 10.31
CA SER A 358 2.65 -22.01 10.98
C SER A 358 3.37 -20.67 11.21
N TYR A 359 4.66 -20.71 11.54
CA TYR A 359 5.50 -19.52 11.66
C TYR A 359 5.58 -18.76 10.33
N LEU A 360 5.86 -19.47 9.24
CA LEU A 360 5.99 -18.87 7.91
C LEU A 360 4.66 -18.28 7.41
N ARG A 361 3.51 -18.93 7.68
CA ARG A 361 2.16 -18.43 7.34
C ARG A 361 1.83 -17.07 7.95
N LEU A 362 2.23 -16.87 9.19
CA LEU A 362 1.94 -15.63 9.93
C LEU A 362 3.02 -14.55 9.75
N SER A 363 4.12 -14.87 9.09
CA SER A 363 5.27 -13.96 8.93
C SER A 363 5.51 -13.51 7.50
N SER A 364 4.65 -13.90 6.54
CA SER A 364 4.86 -13.67 5.11
C SER A 364 3.58 -13.25 4.38
N PRO A 365 3.68 -12.75 3.14
CA PRO A 365 2.53 -12.31 2.37
C PRO A 365 1.66 -13.47 1.85
N THR A 366 2.08 -14.73 2.04
CA THR A 366 1.41 -15.89 1.45
C THR A 366 0.65 -16.68 2.50
N ASP A 367 -0.66 -16.84 2.26
CA ASP A 367 -1.51 -17.69 3.07
C ASP A 367 -1.33 -19.16 2.66
N LEU A 368 -0.53 -19.90 3.42
CA LEU A 368 -0.17 -21.29 3.10
C LEU A 368 -1.24 -22.28 3.58
N VAL A 369 -2.50 -22.05 3.21
CA VAL A 369 -3.63 -22.94 3.57
C VAL A 369 -3.60 -24.26 2.78
N GLN A 370 -2.75 -24.38 1.76
CA GLN A 370 -2.56 -25.65 1.06
C GLN A 370 -2.01 -26.72 2.01
N GLY A 371 -2.86 -27.68 2.37
CA GLY A 371 -2.57 -28.79 3.29
C GLY A 371 -3.56 -28.95 4.45
N ALA A 372 -4.56 -28.07 4.58
CA ALA A 372 -5.64 -28.19 5.56
C ALA A 372 -6.84 -29.04 5.08
N THR A 373 -6.78 -29.58 3.86
CA THR A 373 -7.80 -30.46 3.26
C THR A 373 -7.21 -31.81 2.93
#